data_AF-A0A2V4C243-F1
#
_entry.id   AF-A0A2V4C243-F1
#
_cell.length_a   1.000
_cell.length_b   1.000
_cell.length_c   1.000
_cell.angle_alpha   90.00
_cell.angle_beta   90.00
_cell.angle_gamma   90.00
#
_symmetry.space_group_name_H-M   'P 1'
#
loop_
_entity.id
_entity.type
_entity.pdbx_description
1 polymer ?
#
loop_
_entity_poly.entity_id
_entity_poly.type
_entity_poly.pdbx_seq_one_letter_code
_entity_poly.pdbx_strand_id
1 'polypeptide(L)'
;MNLRLFFLLVIIESLCVVSGFFVLILFFFLYFGSGAGASSDKAILTENVGFVILFLLPLLFGIFKSRTLTEKLKAKSYLYSGLLVTIVSGIYFGINM
;
A
#
# COMPACT_ATOMS: atom_id res chain seq x y z
N MET A 1 -4.02 7.92 -21.52
CA MET A 1 -4.28 7.06 -20.35
C MET A 1 -5.74 6.61 -20.43
N ASN A 2 -6.10 5.41 -19.98
CA ASN A 2 -7.51 5.02 -19.91
C ASN A 2 -8.08 5.46 -18.55
N LEU A 3 -8.82 6.58 -18.56
CA LEU A 3 -9.32 7.21 -17.32
C LEU A 3 -10.27 6.30 -16.54
N ARG A 4 -11.14 5.55 -17.22
CA ARG A 4 -12.06 4.61 -16.57
C ARG A 4 -11.31 3.53 -15.81
N LEU A 5 -10.29 2.94 -16.44
CA LEU A 5 -9.43 1.94 -15.80
C LEU A 5 -8.64 2.54 -14.65
N PHE A 6 -8.08 3.74 -14.83
CA PHE A 6 -7.33 4.45 -13.80
C PHE A 6 -8.16 4.66 -12.52
N PHE A 7 -9.36 5.22 -12.60
CA PHE A 7 -10.20 5.44 -11.42
C PHE A 7 -10.60 4.13 -10.74
N LEU A 8 -10.90 3.09 -11.52
CA LEU A 8 -11.21 1.78 -10.97
C LEU A 8 -10.04 1.17 -10.22
N LEU A 9 -8.82 1.31 -10.74
CA LEU A 9 -7.60 0.88 -10.06
C LEU A 9 -7.34 1.66 -8.78
N VAL A 10 -7.52 2.98 -8.78
CA VAL A 10 -7.38 3.81 -7.57
C VAL A 10 -8.29 3.31 -6.46
N ILE A 11 -9.56 3.00 -6.77
CA ILE A 11 -10.52 2.46 -5.78
C ILE A 11 -10.05 1.10 -5.24
N ILE A 12 -9.67 0.19 -6.12
CA ILE A 12 -9.24 -1.17 -5.74
C ILE A 12 -7.96 -1.13 -4.92
N GLU A 13 -6.95 -0.39 -5.36
CA GLU A 13 -5.67 -0.26 -4.67
C GLU A 13 -5.86 0.41 -3.31
N SER A 14 -6.74 1.43 -3.21
CA SER A 14 -7.07 2.05 -1.92
C SER A 14 -7.77 1.08 -0.98
N LEU A 15 -8.73 0.29 -1.47
CA LEU A 15 -9.39 -0.77 -0.67
C LEU A 15 -8.38 -1.83 -0.22
N CYS A 16 -7.42 -2.18 -1.06
CA CYS A 16 -6.35 -3.12 -0.73
C CYS A 16 -5.45 -2.58 0.39
N VAL A 17 -5.06 -1.30 0.33
CA VAL A 17 -4.27 -0.66 1.40
C VAL A 17 -5.07 -0.62 2.71
N VAL A 18 -6.32 -0.18 2.68
CA VAL A 18 -7.16 -0.08 3.89
C VAL A 18 -7.39 -1.47 4.52
N SER A 19 -7.75 -2.48 3.72
CA SER A 19 -7.93 -3.85 4.22
C SER A 19 -6.61 -4.44 4.73
N GLY A 20 -5.51 -4.25 4.00
CA GLY A 20 -4.18 -4.70 4.43
C GLY A 20 -3.72 -4.06 5.73
N PHE A 21 -4.08 -2.80 5.98
CA PHE A 21 -3.80 -2.12 7.24
C PHE A 21 -4.47 -2.82 8.43
N PHE A 22 -5.77 -3.14 8.33
CA PHE A 22 -6.47 -3.88 9.38
C PHE A 22 -5.91 -5.30 9.58
N VAL A 23 -5.53 -5.97 8.50
CA VAL A 23 -4.87 -7.29 8.58
C VAL A 23 -3.53 -7.18 9.30
N LEU A 24 -2.72 -6.16 9.01
CA LEU A 24 -1.45 -5.92 9.70
C LEU A 24 -1.65 -5.65 11.19
N ILE A 25 -2.64 -4.84 11.57
CA ILE A 25 -2.97 -4.60 12.98
C ILE A 25 -3.30 -5.91 13.69
N LEU A 26 -4.17 -6.74 13.10
CA LEU A 26 -4.52 -8.04 13.67
C LEU A 26 -3.29 -8.96 13.77
N PHE A 27 -2.43 -8.95 12.75
CA PHE A 27 -1.21 -9.74 12.74
C PHE A 27 -0.25 -9.31 13.85
N PHE A 28 -0.01 -8.01 14.04
CA PHE A 28 0.81 -7.49 15.12
C PHE A 28 0.21 -7.78 16.49
N PHE A 29 -1.11 -7.64 16.64
CA PHE A 29 -1.80 -8.01 17.87
C PHE A 29 -1.66 -9.50 18.21
N LEU A 30 -1.74 -10.39 17.21
CA LEU A 30 -1.54 -11.82 17.43
C LEU A 30 -0.08 -12.18 17.71
N TYR A 31 0.87 -11.49 17.08
CA TYR A 31 2.31 -11.79 17.20
C TYR A 31 2.92 -11.23 18.50
N PHE A 32 2.58 -10.00 18.87
CA PHE A 32 3.10 -9.31 20.06
C PHE A 32 2.13 -9.34 21.25
N GLY A 33 0.90 -9.83 21.07
CA GLY A 33 -0.14 -9.83 22.10
C GLY A 33 -0.58 -8.40 22.48
N SER A 34 -0.85 -8.18 23.77
CA SER A 34 -1.07 -6.83 24.31
C SER A 34 0.17 -5.92 24.22
N GLY A 35 1.32 -6.46 23.80
CA GLY A 35 2.56 -5.73 23.55
C GLY A 35 2.66 -5.12 22.14
N ALA A 36 1.62 -5.22 21.30
CA ALA A 36 1.57 -4.60 19.96
C ALA A 36 1.49 -3.05 19.98
N GLY A 37 1.64 -2.43 21.15
CA GLY A 37 1.94 -1.00 21.32
C GLY A 37 3.07 -0.77 22.32
N ALA A 38 3.82 -1.81 22.67
CA ALA A 38 4.94 -1.71 23.60
C ALA A 38 6.09 -0.97 22.92
N SER A 39 6.67 -0.01 23.62
CA SER A 39 7.79 0.85 23.17
C SER A 39 9.11 0.12 22.94
N SER A 40 9.09 -1.19 22.69
CA SER A 40 10.27 -1.94 22.30
C SER A 40 10.66 -1.54 20.89
N ASP A 41 11.91 -1.12 20.70
CA ASP A 41 12.47 -0.73 19.40
C ASP A 41 12.23 -1.79 18.31
N LYS A 42 12.17 -3.08 18.69
CA LYS A 42 11.90 -4.18 17.78
C LYS A 42 10.46 -4.23 17.29
N ALA A 43 9.48 -3.93 18.16
CA ALA A 43 8.07 -3.89 17.77
C ALA A 43 7.82 -2.71 16.81
N ILE A 44 8.31 -1.52 17.17
CA ILE A 44 8.22 -0.31 16.36
C ILE A 44 8.90 -0.50 14.99
N LEU A 45 10.09 -1.10 14.94
CA LEU A 45 10.77 -1.37 13.68
C LEU A 45 9.97 -2.34 12.80
N THR A 46 9.39 -3.39 13.39
CA THR A 46 8.62 -4.40 12.65
C THR A 46 7.32 -3.81 12.11
N GLU A 47 6.64 -2.97 12.89
CA GLU A 47 5.45 -2.22 12.48
C GLU A 47 5.76 -1.29 11.32
N ASN A 48 6.82 -0.48 11.44
CA ASN A 48 7.25 0.45 10.39
C ASN A 48 7.56 -0.30 9.08
N VAL A 49 8.27 -1.42 9.15
CA VAL A 49 8.58 -2.25 7.97
C VAL A 49 7.29 -2.81 7.35
N GLY A 50 6.36 -3.33 8.17
CA GLY A 50 5.08 -3.83 7.70
C GLY A 50 4.26 -2.77 6.96
N PHE A 51 4.17 -1.56 7.52
CA PHE A 51 3.47 -0.44 6.89
C PHE A 51 4.14 0.01 5.61
N VAL A 52 5.47 0.12 5.58
CA VAL A 52 6.23 0.47 4.36
C VAL A 52 5.98 -0.54 3.25
N ILE A 53 6.01 -1.83 3.55
CA ILE A 53 5.72 -2.89 2.57
C ILE A 53 4.30 -2.76 2.01
N LEU A 54 3.31 -2.53 2.89
CA LEU A 54 1.92 -2.36 2.48
C LEU A 54 1.75 -1.16 1.54
N PHE A 55 2.38 -0.02 1.85
CA PHE A 55 2.24 1.20 1.03
C PHE A 55 3.00 1.13 -0.29
N LEU A 56 4.08 0.36 -0.37
CA LEU A 56 4.80 0.14 -1.64
C LEU A 56 4.07 -0.83 -2.57
N LEU A 57 3.16 -1.66 -2.06
CA LEU A 57 2.52 -2.73 -2.82
C LEU A 57 1.77 -2.22 -4.08
N PRO A 58 0.97 -1.13 -4.03
CA PRO A 58 0.33 -0.56 -5.22
C PRO A 58 1.35 -0.09 -6.28
N LEU A 59 2.44 0.56 -5.86
CA LEU A 59 3.49 0.99 -6.78
C LEU A 59 4.18 -0.21 -7.46
N LEU A 60 4.53 -1.24 -6.70
CA LEU A 60 5.14 -2.46 -7.23
C LEU A 60 4.21 -3.16 -8.22
N PHE A 61 2.92 -3.25 -7.90
CA PHE A 61 1.90 -3.79 -8.81
C PHE A 61 1.80 -2.97 -10.10
N GLY A 62 1.76 -1.64 -9.98
CA GLY A 62 1.74 -0.71 -11.11
C GLY A 62 2.97 -0.86 -12.01
N ILE A 63 4.17 -0.95 -11.43
CA ILE A 63 5.43 -1.18 -12.17
C ILE A 63 5.41 -2.53 -12.88
N PHE A 64 5.02 -3.60 -12.19
CA PHE A 64 4.95 -4.93 -12.77
C PHE A 64 3.97 -4.99 -13.96
N LYS A 65 2.77 -4.43 -13.80
CA LYS A 65 1.77 -4.39 -14.86
C LYS A 65 2.19 -3.49 -16.02
N SER A 66 2.80 -2.33 -15.74
CA SER A 66 3.29 -1.44 -16.80
C SER A 66 4.38 -2.07 -17.68
N ARG A 67 5.21 -2.97 -17.12
CA ARG A 67 6.23 -3.70 -17.87
C ARG A 67 5.70 -4.88 -18.69
N THR A 68 4.60 -5.49 -18.24
CA THR A 68 4.05 -6.71 -18.87
C THR A 68 2.95 -6.43 -19.90
N LEU A 69 2.28 -5.28 -19.83
CA LEU A 69 1.21 -4.91 -20.75
C LEU A 69 1.76 -4.34 -22.07
N THR A 70 1.33 -4.94 -23.19
CA THR A 70 1.63 -4.45 -24.55
C THR A 70 0.91 -3.14 -24.87
N GLU A 71 -0.28 -2.93 -24.30
CA GLU A 71 -1.08 -1.71 -24.50
C GLU A 71 -0.56 -0.54 -23.65
N LYS A 72 0.17 0.39 -24.28
CA LYS A 72 0.74 1.58 -23.63
C LYS A 72 -0.26 2.42 -22.84
N LEU A 73 -1.51 2.54 -23.29
CA LEU A 73 -2.54 3.33 -22.60
C LEU A 73 -3.01 2.69 -21.29
N LYS A 74 -3.14 1.35 -21.27
CA LYS A 74 -3.46 0.59 -20.06
C LYS A 74 -2.27 0.57 -19.10
N ALA A 75 -1.07 0.30 -19.60
CA ALA A 75 0.17 0.30 -18.83
C ALA A 75 0.39 1.60 -18.03
N LYS A 76 0.18 2.77 -18.66
CA LYS A 76 0.23 4.07 -17.96
C LYS A 76 -0.81 4.17 -16.83
N SER A 77 -2.00 3.63 -17.03
CA SER A 77 -3.08 3.71 -16.04
C SER A 77 -2.73 2.95 -14.75
N TYR A 78 -2.11 1.77 -14.87
CA TYR A 78 -1.60 0.98 -13.73
C TYR A 78 -0.46 1.68 -12.99
N LEU A 79 0.49 2.26 -13.72
CA LEU A 79 1.62 2.93 -13.10
C LEU A 79 1.16 4.18 -12.33
N TYR A 80 0.31 5.01 -12.94
CA TYR A 80 -0.15 6.25 -12.31
C TYR A 80 -1.13 6.00 -11.16
N SER A 81 -1.99 4.97 -11.23
CA SER A 81 -2.86 4.64 -10.10
C SER A 81 -2.03 4.19 -8.90
N GLY A 82 -1.10 3.26 -9.10
CA GLY A 82 -0.25 2.74 -8.03
C GLY A 82 0.63 3.83 -7.42
N LEU A 83 1.17 4.72 -8.25
CA LEU A 83 1.94 5.88 -7.78
C LEU A 83 1.10 6.85 -6.97
N LEU A 84 -0.12 7.17 -7.42
CA LEU A 84 -1.03 8.06 -6.69
C LEU A 84 -1.40 7.46 -5.33
N VAL A 85 -1.82 6.20 -5.29
CA VAL A 85 -2.23 5.55 -4.04
C VAL A 85 -1.06 5.44 -3.07
N THR A 86 0.15 5.15 -3.56
CA THR A 86 1.36 5.07 -2.73
C THR A 86 1.70 6.43 -2.11
N ILE A 87 1.66 7.52 -2.88
CA ILE A 87 1.94 8.86 -2.36
C ILE A 87 0.88 9.28 -1.34
N VAL A 88 -0.40 9.12 -1.67
CA VAL A 88 -1.49 9.51 -0.77
C VAL A 88 -1.45 8.71 0.53
N SER A 89 -1.20 7.40 0.46
CA SER A 89 -1.07 6.54 1.63
C SER A 89 0.17 6.94 2.45
N GLY A 90 1.31 7.15 1.81
CA GLY A 90 2.53 7.59 2.47
C GLY A 90 2.38 8.93 3.20
N ILE A 91 1.66 9.89 2.60
CA ILE A 91 1.34 11.17 3.25
C ILE A 91 0.39 10.96 4.43
N TYR A 92 -0.70 10.21 4.24
CA TYR A 92 -1.70 10.00 5.28
C TYR A 92 -1.12 9.31 6.52
N PHE A 93 -0.28 8.29 6.32
CA PHE A 93 0.34 7.55 7.41
C PHE A 93 1.61 8.23 7.95
N GLY A 94 2.37 8.92 7.10
CA GLY A 94 3.56 9.68 7.52
C GLY A 94 3.25 10.95 8.32
N ILE A 95 2.04 11.52 8.19
CA ILE A 95 1.57 12.62 9.05
C ILE A 95 1.05 12.09 10.41
N ASN A 96 0.60 10.83 10.46
CA ASN A 96 0.01 10.22 11.66
C ASN A 96 1.00 9.38 12.49
N MET A 97 2.24 9.20 12.03
CA MET A 97 3.36 8.60 12.78
C MET A 97 4.13 9.69 13.53
#